data_AF-A0A653TJC8-F1
#
_entry.id   AF-A0A653TJC8-F1
#
_cell.length_a   1.000
_cell.length_b   1.000
_cell.length_c   1.000
_cell.angle_alpha   90.00
_cell.angle_beta   90.00
_cell.angle_gamma   90.00
#
_symmetry.space_group_name_H-M   'P 1'
#
loop_
_entity.id
_entity.type
_entity.pdbx_description
1 polymer ?
#
loop_
_entity_poly.entity_id
_entity_poly.type
_entity_poly.pdbx_seq_one_letter_code
_entity_poly.pdbx_strand_id
1 'polypeptide(L)'
;MMDKQELLGKELSNLYAINKQVNHYFNSCDISFLDEHRQQAIKDYINANTKNEELVAKTLRSLEVNPGNTVDSIVNEIIENLQEICLKKTDNKALDGLGYMMSFNRLVSYHKANVVNIDFILNELEVA
;
A
#
# COMPACT_ATOMS: atom_id res chain seq x y z
N MET A 1 -11.24 -6.10 -25.73
CA MET A 1 -10.53 -6.80 -24.65
C MET A 1 -9.19 -6.08 -24.52
N MET A 2 -8.78 -5.67 -23.32
CA MET A 2 -7.53 -4.91 -23.14
C MET A 2 -6.34 -5.84 -23.40
N ASP A 3 -5.26 -5.34 -23.98
CA ASP A 3 -4.05 -6.14 -24.20
C ASP A 3 -3.38 -6.52 -22.86
N LYS A 4 -2.67 -7.66 -22.82
CA LYS A 4 -2.02 -8.14 -21.59
C LYS A 4 -0.94 -7.15 -21.09
N GLN A 5 -0.20 -6.49 -21.99
CA GLN A 5 0.80 -5.49 -21.61
C GLN A 5 0.13 -4.20 -21.12
N GLU A 6 -0.97 -3.79 -21.75
CA GLU A 6 -1.77 -2.66 -21.26
C GLU A 6 -2.33 -2.92 -19.86
N LEU A 7 -2.80 -4.16 -19.60
CA LEU A 7 -3.26 -4.57 -18.28
C LEU A 7 -2.15 -4.53 -17.24
N LEU A 8 -0.96 -5.07 -17.57
CA LEU A 8 0.20 -4.99 -16.69
C LEU A 8 0.55 -3.53 -16.36
N GLY A 9 0.61 -2.66 -17.36
CA GLY A 9 0.90 -1.24 -17.18
C GLY A 9 -0.10 -0.55 -16.25
N LYS A 10 -1.39 -0.87 -16.39
CA LYS A 10 -2.44 -0.36 -15.52
C LYS A 10 -2.32 -0.85 -14.08
N GLU A 11 -2.13 -2.16 -13.87
CA GLU A 11 -2.01 -2.71 -12.52
C GLU A 11 -0.74 -2.26 -11.81
N LEU A 12 0.39 -2.11 -12.53
CA LEU A 12 1.59 -1.49 -11.99
C LEU A 12 1.36 -0.01 -11.63
N SER A 13 0.57 0.73 -12.42
CA SER A 13 0.22 2.12 -12.09
C SER A 13 -0.64 2.22 -10.83
N ASN A 14 -1.60 1.30 -10.66
CA ASN A 14 -2.39 1.19 -9.43
C ASN A 14 -1.48 0.87 -8.23
N LEU A 15 -0.61 -0.14 -8.36
CA LEU A 15 0.34 -0.50 -7.30
C LEU A 15 1.29 0.66 -6.95
N TYR A 16 1.73 1.44 -7.94
CA TYR A 16 2.52 2.64 -7.69
C TYR A 16 1.75 3.70 -6.88
N ALA A 17 0.48 3.94 -7.21
CA ALA A 17 -0.38 4.85 -6.45
C ALA A 17 -0.54 4.40 -5.00
N ILE A 18 -0.83 3.11 -4.78
CA ILE A 18 -0.90 2.49 -3.43
C ILE A 18 0.39 2.77 -2.66
N ASN A 19 1.55 2.42 -3.22
CA ASN A 19 2.85 2.61 -2.56
C ASN A 19 3.09 4.08 -2.18
N LYS A 20 2.82 5.02 -3.10
CA LYS A 20 2.96 6.46 -2.84
C LYS A 20 2.07 6.97 -1.73
N GLN A 21 0.79 6.58 -1.75
CA GLN A 21 -0.18 7.01 -0.73
C GLN A 21 0.22 6.47 0.65
N VAL A 22 0.67 5.21 0.71
CA VAL A 22 1.18 4.58 1.93
C VAL A 22 2.41 5.30 2.45
N ASN A 23 3.42 5.54 1.61
CA ASN A 23 4.62 6.28 2.03
C ASN A 23 4.28 7.70 2.48
N HIS A 24 3.39 8.40 1.76
CA HIS A 24 2.96 9.74 2.13
C HIS A 24 2.29 9.77 3.52
N TYR A 25 1.38 8.83 3.79
CA TYR A 25 0.71 8.74 5.09
C TYR A 25 1.71 8.44 6.22
N PHE A 26 2.55 7.42 6.06
CA PHE A 26 3.43 6.98 7.15
C PHE A 26 4.63 7.89 7.40
N ASN A 27 5.01 8.75 6.45
CA ASN A 27 6.06 9.76 6.65
C ASN A 27 5.74 10.78 7.74
N SER A 28 4.46 11.00 8.05
CA SER A 28 4.00 11.95 9.07
C SER A 28 3.18 11.29 10.18
N CYS A 29 3.06 9.96 10.17
CA CYS A 29 2.22 9.24 11.12
C CYS A 29 2.95 9.03 12.46
N ASP A 30 2.32 9.46 13.55
CA ASP A 30 2.75 9.11 14.91
C ASP A 30 2.14 7.76 15.33
N ILE A 31 3.01 6.75 15.45
CA ILE A 31 2.67 5.40 15.91
C ILE A 31 3.15 5.10 17.34
N SER A 32 3.62 6.12 18.09
CA SER A 32 4.20 5.94 19.43
C SER A 32 3.23 5.42 20.49
N PHE A 33 1.92 5.48 20.22
CA PHE A 33 0.88 4.94 21.10
C PHE A 33 0.78 3.40 21.04
N LEU A 34 1.39 2.76 20.03
CA LEU A 34 1.46 1.31 19.89
C LEU A 34 2.61 0.73 20.73
N ASP A 35 2.51 -0.55 21.09
CA ASP A 35 3.65 -1.27 21.67
C ASP A 35 4.79 -1.48 20.64
N GLU A 36 6.00 -1.74 21.15
CA GLU A 36 7.22 -1.84 20.34
C GLU A 36 7.11 -2.87 19.21
N HIS A 37 6.47 -4.02 19.48
CA HIS A 37 6.29 -5.07 18.50
C HIS A 37 5.42 -4.60 17.33
N ARG A 38 4.29 -3.94 17.61
CA ARG A 38 3.42 -3.36 16.58
C ARG A 38 4.11 -2.23 15.82
N GLN A 39 4.85 -1.37 16.50
CA GLN A 39 5.63 -0.32 15.84
C GLN A 39 6.65 -0.92 14.87
N GLN A 40 7.33 -1.99 15.26
CA GLN A 40 8.30 -2.66 14.41
C GLN A 40 7.64 -3.28 13.17
N ALA A 41 6.48 -3.94 13.32
CA ALA A 41 5.74 -4.50 12.19
C ALA A 41 5.35 -3.43 11.15
N ILE A 42 4.93 -2.25 11.60
CA ILE A 42 4.62 -1.12 10.72
C ILE A 42 5.89 -0.59 10.04
N LYS A 43 7.00 -0.44 10.77
CA LYS A 43 8.28 0.00 10.19
C LYS A 43 8.79 -0.97 9.13
N ASP A 44 8.70 -2.28 9.38
CA ASP A 44 9.12 -3.31 8.42
C ASP A 44 8.28 -3.24 7.14
N TYR A 45 6.96 -3.07 7.29
CA TYR A 45 6.06 -2.86 6.16
C TYR A 45 6.39 -1.59 5.36
N ILE A 46 6.61 -0.45 6.04
CA ILE A 46 6.97 0.82 5.37
C ILE A 46 8.28 0.65 4.59
N ASN A 47 9.30 0.05 5.21
CA ASN A 47 10.58 -0.19 4.56
C ASN A 47 10.43 -1.07 3.30
N ALA A 48 9.57 -2.08 3.34
CA ALA A 48 9.25 -2.89 2.17
C ALA A 48 8.48 -2.08 1.11
N ASN A 49 7.49 -1.29 1.52
CA ASN A 49 6.69 -0.42 0.67
C ASN A 49 7.55 0.62 -0.08
N THR A 50 8.51 1.27 0.59
CA THR A 50 9.43 2.22 -0.04
C THR A 50 10.27 1.56 -1.13
N LYS A 51 10.82 0.38 -0.87
CA LYS A 51 11.56 -0.38 -1.88
C LYS A 51 10.67 -0.80 -3.06
N ASN A 52 9.44 -1.21 -2.78
CA ASN A 52 8.46 -1.57 -3.80
C ASN A 52 8.09 -0.37 -4.67
N GLU A 53 7.90 0.83 -4.09
CA GLU A 53 7.64 2.05 -4.85
C GLU A 53 8.73 2.30 -5.89
N GLU A 54 10.00 2.24 -5.47
CA GLU A 54 11.14 2.47 -6.35
C GLU A 54 11.23 1.42 -7.46
N LEU A 55 10.97 0.15 -7.13
CA LEU A 55 10.98 -0.94 -8.10
C LEU A 55 9.88 -0.76 -9.14
N VAL A 56 8.63 -0.56 -8.70
CA VAL A 56 7.47 -0.37 -9.58
C VAL A 56 7.67 0.86 -10.47
N ALA A 57 8.20 1.97 -9.93
CA ALA A 57 8.52 3.17 -10.70
C ALA A 57 9.60 2.92 -11.77
N LYS A 58 10.57 2.05 -11.51
CA LYS A 58 11.57 1.64 -12.52
C LYS A 58 10.93 0.78 -13.59
N THR A 59 10.09 -0.19 -13.21
CA THR A 59 9.39 -1.08 -14.15
C THR A 59 8.45 -0.30 -15.08
N LEU A 60 7.65 0.61 -14.54
CA LEU A 60 6.77 1.49 -15.33
C LEU A 60 7.55 2.32 -16.36
N ARG A 61 8.71 2.88 -15.96
CA ARG A 61 9.60 3.59 -16.88
C ARG A 61 10.14 2.70 -18.00
N SER A 62 10.52 1.45 -17.70
CA SER A 62 10.99 0.51 -18.73
C SER A 62 9.89 0.07 -19.69
N LEU A 63 8.63 0.10 -19.26
CA LEU A 63 7.46 -0.18 -20.10
C LEU A 63 6.95 1.06 -20.84
N GLU A 64 7.62 2.22 -20.70
CA GLU A 64 7.18 3.51 -21.24
C GLU A 64 5.76 3.92 -20.78
N VAL A 65 5.32 3.41 -19.62
CA VAL A 65 4.02 3.72 -19.01
C VAL A 65 4.18 4.86 -18.03
N ASN A 66 3.38 5.92 -18.22
CA ASN A 66 3.27 7.00 -17.25
C ASN A 66 2.13 6.70 -16.26
N PRO A 67 2.42 6.48 -14.96
CA PRO A 67 1.38 6.22 -13.95
C PRO A 67 0.47 7.43 -13.69
N GLY A 68 0.82 8.62 -14.20
CA GLY A 68 0.01 9.82 -14.08
C GLY A 68 -0.28 10.22 -12.63
N ASN A 69 -1.47 10.80 -12.41
CA ASN A 69 -1.99 11.17 -11.09
C ASN A 69 -2.93 10.10 -10.54
N THR A 70 -2.65 8.83 -10.81
CA THR A 70 -3.48 7.73 -10.31
C THR A 70 -3.51 7.75 -8.78
N VAL A 71 -4.70 7.59 -8.23
CA VAL A 71 -4.97 7.51 -6.80
C VAL A 71 -5.85 6.30 -6.58
N ASP A 72 -5.48 5.46 -5.61
CA ASP A 72 -6.29 4.33 -5.18
C ASP A 72 -7.27 4.79 -4.09
N SER A 73 -8.57 4.75 -4.39
CA SER A 73 -9.62 5.20 -3.49
C SER A 73 -9.78 4.30 -2.26
N ILE A 74 -9.51 3.00 -2.40
CA ILE A 74 -9.64 2.04 -1.29
C ILE A 74 -8.51 2.29 -0.28
N VAL A 75 -7.30 2.55 -0.76
CA VAL A 75 -6.18 2.94 0.12
C VAL A 75 -6.45 4.26 0.82
N ASN A 76 -7.04 5.25 0.15
CA ASN A 76 -7.45 6.49 0.81
C ASN A 76 -8.43 6.23 1.95
N GLU A 77 -9.50 5.46 1.73
CA GLU A 77 -10.48 5.14 2.77
C GLU A 77 -9.82 4.41 3.96
N ILE A 78 -8.90 3.48 3.70
CA ILE A 78 -8.19 2.78 4.77
C ILE A 78 -7.26 3.75 5.54
N ILE A 79 -6.59 4.68 4.85
CA ILE A 79 -5.75 5.71 5.46
C ILE A 79 -6.60 6.66 6.30
N GLU A 80 -7.77 7.09 5.82
CA GLU A 80 -8.71 7.92 6.57
C GLU A 80 -9.15 7.22 7.87
N ASN A 81 -9.43 5.92 7.82
CA ASN A 81 -9.73 5.12 9.02
C ASN A 81 -8.55 5.10 10.01
N LEU A 82 -7.31 4.94 9.53
CA LEU A 82 -6.12 4.98 10.38
C LEU A 82 -5.92 6.36 11.00
N GLN A 83 -6.15 7.43 10.25
CA GLN A 83 -6.09 8.82 10.74
C GLN A 83 -7.16 9.10 11.78
N GLU A 84 -8.40 8.65 11.54
CA GLU A 84 -9.51 8.84 12.46
C GLU A 84 -9.22 8.19 13.82
N ILE A 85 -8.65 6.98 13.83
CA ILE A 85 -8.22 6.32 15.08
C ILE A 85 -7.15 7.15 15.79
N CYS A 86 -6.18 7.70 15.07
CA CYS A 86 -5.16 8.57 15.65
C CYS A 86 -5.74 9.88 16.23
N LEU A 87 -6.82 10.42 15.65
CA LEU A 87 -7.48 11.65 16.10
C LEU A 87 -8.48 11.41 17.24
N LYS A 88 -9.11 10.23 17.28
CA LYS A 88 -10.13 9.85 18.27
C LYS A 88 -9.60 8.87 19.33
N LYS A 89 -8.29 8.90 19.60
CA LYS A 89 -7.65 8.09 20.64
C LYS A 89 -8.35 8.29 21.98
N THR A 90 -8.44 7.22 22.74
CA THR A 90 -9.03 7.18 24.07
C THR A 90 -7.92 7.09 25.13
N ASP A 91 -8.29 7.08 26.41
CA ASP A 91 -7.33 6.77 27.48
C ASP A 91 -6.91 5.28 27.48
N ASN A 92 -7.59 4.44 26.69
CA ASN A 92 -7.31 3.02 26.57
C ASN A 92 -6.40 2.73 25.37
N LYS A 93 -5.08 2.87 25.57
CA LYS A 93 -4.06 2.58 24.55
C LYS A 93 -4.16 1.19 23.92
N ALA A 94 -4.60 0.18 24.69
CA ALA A 94 -4.75 -1.18 24.18
C ALA A 94 -5.89 -1.29 23.17
N LEU A 95 -7.02 -0.61 23.44
CA LEU A 95 -8.16 -0.54 22.53
C LEU A 95 -7.80 0.24 21.26
N ASP A 96 -7.17 1.40 21.40
CA ASP A 96 -6.74 2.22 20.25
C ASP A 96 -5.74 1.46 19.38
N GLY A 97 -4.77 0.78 19.99
CA GLY A 97 -3.80 -0.04 19.28
C GLY A 97 -4.44 -1.22 18.56
N LEU A 98 -5.45 -1.87 19.16
CA LEU A 98 -6.20 -2.92 18.48
C LEU A 98 -6.97 -2.37 17.26
N GLY A 99 -7.66 -1.23 17.43
CA GLY A 99 -8.35 -0.54 16.35
C GLY A 99 -7.42 -0.21 15.19
N TYR A 100 -6.28 0.38 15.49
CA TYR A 100 -5.28 0.76 14.49
C TYR A 100 -4.76 -0.46 13.73
N MET A 101 -4.41 -1.54 14.44
CA MET A 101 -3.89 -2.75 13.79
C MET A 101 -4.94 -3.46 12.92
N MET A 102 -6.23 -3.35 13.22
CA MET A 102 -7.28 -3.88 12.34
C MET A 102 -7.32 -3.12 11.00
N SER A 103 -7.28 -1.79 11.03
CA SER A 103 -7.22 -0.97 9.82
C SER A 103 -5.90 -1.18 9.05
N PHE A 104 -4.78 -1.32 9.77
CA PHE A 104 -3.48 -1.62 9.16
C PHE A 104 -3.49 -2.98 8.47
N ASN A 105 -4.07 -4.02 9.08
CA ASN A 105 -4.20 -5.33 8.46
C ASN A 105 -5.04 -5.30 7.18
N ARG A 106 -6.08 -4.45 7.13
CA ARG A 106 -6.85 -4.23 5.90
C ARG A 106 -5.98 -3.63 4.79
N LEU A 107 -5.17 -2.62 5.13
CA LEU A 107 -4.21 -2.01 4.19
C LEU A 107 -3.25 -3.07 3.63
N VAL A 108 -2.58 -3.82 4.50
CA VAL A 108 -1.60 -4.85 4.10
C VAL A 108 -2.27 -5.93 3.23
N SER A 109 -3.48 -6.35 3.58
CA SER A 109 -4.20 -7.38 2.82
C SER A 109 -4.60 -6.90 1.44
N TYR A 110 -5.11 -5.67 1.33
CA TYR A 110 -5.46 -5.05 0.05
C TYR A 110 -4.22 -4.86 -0.84
N HIS A 111 -3.15 -4.34 -0.26
CA HIS A 111 -1.89 -4.16 -0.97
C HIS A 111 -1.33 -5.50 -1.47
N LYS A 112 -1.34 -6.55 -0.63
CA LYS A 112 -0.93 -7.90 -1.01
C LYS A 112 -1.76 -8.44 -2.19
N ALA A 113 -3.07 -8.24 -2.18
CA ALA A 113 -3.93 -8.69 -3.27
C ALA A 113 -3.55 -8.05 -4.62
N ASN A 114 -3.21 -6.75 -4.62
CA ASN A 114 -2.74 -6.05 -5.82
C ASN A 114 -1.40 -6.59 -6.33
N VAL A 115 -0.47 -6.92 -5.44
CA VAL A 115 0.80 -7.57 -5.81
C VAL A 115 0.55 -8.96 -6.43
N VAL A 116 -0.36 -9.75 -5.85
CA VAL A 116 -0.73 -11.08 -6.37
C VAL A 116 -1.39 -10.98 -7.74
N ASN A 117 -2.24 -9.98 -7.98
CA ASN A 117 -2.84 -9.76 -9.31
C ASN A 117 -1.77 -9.50 -10.39
N ILE A 118 -0.74 -8.73 -10.06
CA ILE A 118 0.40 -8.50 -10.96
C ILE A 118 1.16 -9.79 -11.23
N ASP A 119 1.39 -10.60 -10.20
CA ASP A 119 2.04 -11.91 -10.35
C ASP A 119 1.28 -12.83 -11.31
N PHE A 120 -0.06 -12.87 -11.23
CA PHE A 120 -0.87 -13.61 -12.21
C PHE A 120 -0.70 -13.10 -13.64
N ILE A 121 -0.62 -11.79 -13.85
CA ILE A 121 -0.43 -11.21 -15.19
C ILE A 121 0.97 -11.53 -15.73
N LEU A 122 2.00 -11.48 -14.88
CA LEU A 122 3.38 -11.79 -15.26
C LEU A 122 3.53 -13.27 -15.66
N ASN A 123 2.99 -14.18 -14.85
CA ASN A 123 2.99 -15.61 -15.16
C ASN A 123 2.29 -15.89 -16.51
N GLU A 124 1.18 -15.19 -16.80
CA GLU A 124 0.47 -15.30 -18.08
C GLU A 124 1.22 -14.71 -19.28
N LEU A 125 2.21 -13.84 -19.06
CA LEU A 125 3.07 -13.26 -20.10
C LEU A 125 4.31 -14.14 -20.36
N GLU A 126 4.84 -14.82 -19.34
CA GLU A 126 5.98 -15.73 -19.47
C GLU A 126 5.61 -17.06 -20.16
N VAL A 127 4.34 -17.47 -20.07
CA VAL A 127 3.82 -18.69 -20.70
C VAL A 127 3.40 -18.47 -22.18
N ALA A 128 3.35 -17.21 -22.64
CA ALA A 128 2.92 -16.82 -23.99
C ALA A 128 4.10 -16.67 -24.97
#